data_AF-A0A2N6GD82-F1
#
_entry.id   AF-A0A2N6GD82-F1
#
_cell.length_a   1.000
_cell.length_b   1.000
_cell.length_c   1.000
_cell.angle_alpha   90.00
_cell.angle_beta   90.00
_cell.angle_gamma   90.00
#
_symmetry.space_group_name_H-M   'P 1'
#
loop_
_entity.id
_entity.type
_entity.pdbx_description
1 polymer ?
#
loop_
_entity_poly.entity_id
_entity_poly.type
_entity_poly.pdbx_seq_one_letter_code
_entity_poly.pdbx_strand_id
1 'polypeptide(L)'
;MPDTLVALYVFVLSCFIGYWVIWGVTPSLHTPLVALTNAISGIIIVGALLVTGYQEAGTAAEIFGFFAVLLASINVFGGFLVTNRMLAMFKKKQK
;
A
#
# COMPACT_ATOMS: atom_id res chain seq x y z
N MET A 1 4.78 -20.05 21.20
CA MET A 1 5.39 -18.70 21.18
C MET A 1 4.26 -17.70 21.33
N PRO A 2 4.44 -16.55 22.01
CA PRO A 2 3.41 -15.51 22.08
C PRO A 2 3.15 -14.93 20.69
N ASP A 3 1.89 -14.61 20.36
CA ASP A 3 1.51 -14.07 19.04
C ASP A 3 2.22 -12.74 18.72
N THR A 4 2.48 -11.92 19.74
CA THR A 4 3.26 -10.68 19.63
C THR A 4 4.71 -10.93 19.21
N LEU A 5 5.31 -12.01 19.71
CA LEU A 5 6.66 -12.42 19.32
C LEU A 5 6.68 -12.81 17.85
N VAL A 6 5.69 -13.57 17.38
CA VAL A 6 5.53 -13.96 15.97
C VAL A 6 5.36 -12.73 15.08
N ALA A 7 4.51 -11.78 15.46
CA ALA A 7 4.32 -10.52 14.72
C ALA A 7 5.63 -9.70 14.64
N LEU A 8 6.41 -9.66 15.72
CA LEU A 8 7.71 -9.00 15.72
C LEU A 8 8.71 -9.69 14.79
N TYR A 9 8.74 -11.03 14.77
CA TYR A 9 9.55 -11.78 13.83
C TYR A 9 9.17 -11.48 12.37
N VAL A 10 7.86 -11.49 12.06
CA VAL A 10 7.36 -11.15 10.72
C VAL A 10 7.73 -9.72 10.34
N PHE A 11 7.57 -8.76 11.25
CA PHE A 11 7.94 -7.36 11.03
C PHE A 11 9.42 -7.23 10.68
N VAL A 12 10.32 -7.77 11.50
CA VAL A 12 11.77 -7.68 11.29
C VAL A 12 12.19 -8.35 9.97
N LEU A 13 11.69 -9.56 9.68
CA LEU A 13 12.00 -10.26 8.43
C LEU A 13 11.46 -9.51 7.20
N SER A 14 10.29 -8.88 7.30
CA SER A 14 9.71 -8.09 6.20
C SER A 14 10.57 -6.87 5.85
N CYS A 15 11.20 -6.22 6.83
CA CYS A 15 12.15 -5.13 6.59
C CYS A 15 13.38 -5.60 5.80
N PHE A 16 13.96 -6.75 6.16
CA PHE A 16 15.07 -7.33 5.41
C PHE A 16 14.68 -7.63 3.96
N ILE A 17 13.52 -8.25 3.75
CA ILE A 17 13.02 -8.55 2.40
C ILE A 17 12.83 -7.25 1.60
N GLY A 18 12.22 -6.22 2.20
CA GLY A 18 12.01 -4.93 1.54
C GLY A 18 13.31 -4.26 1.07
N TYR A 19 14.35 -4.30 1.90
CA TYR A 19 15.67 -3.79 1.55
C TYR A 19 16.27 -4.53 0.34
N TRP A 20 16.28 -5.87 0.38
CA TRP A 20 16.83 -6.69 -0.70
C TRP A 20 16.05 -6.55 -2.02
N VAL A 21 14.73 -6.36 -1.96
CA VAL A 21 13.88 -6.15 -3.14
C VAL A 21 14.22 -4.83 -3.86
N ILE A 22 14.52 -3.77 -3.12
CA ILE A 22 14.77 -2.44 -3.69
C ILE A 22 16.23 -2.28 -4.17
N TRP A 23 17.18 -2.98 -3.56
CA TRP A 23 18.63 -2.82 -3.80
C TRP A 23 19.05 -3.00 -5.27
N GLY A 24 18.34 -3.86 -6.04
CA GLY A 24 18.68 -4.19 -7.42
C GLY A 24 17.91 -3.41 -8.50
N VAL A 25 17.13 -2.39 -8.14
CA VAL A 25 16.28 -1.68 -9.11
C VAL A 25 17.13 -0.81 -10.05
N THR A 26 16.85 -0.88 -11.35
CA THR A 26 17.52 -0.04 -12.36
C THR A 26 17.28 1.45 -12.09
N PRO A 27 18.28 2.33 -12.23
CA PRO A 27 18.14 3.74 -11.86
C PRO A 27 17.00 4.49 -12.55
N SER A 28 16.65 4.10 -13.77
CA SER A 28 15.53 4.67 -14.53
C SER A 28 14.15 4.37 -13.94
N LEU A 29 14.04 3.38 -13.05
CA LEU A 29 12.80 2.94 -12.44
C LEU A 29 12.56 3.50 -11.03
N HIS A 30 13.47 4.29 -10.45
CA HIS A 30 13.25 4.85 -9.10
C HIS A 30 11.99 5.71 -9.01
N THR A 31 11.71 6.56 -10.00
CA THR A 31 10.49 7.39 -10.00
C THR A 31 9.22 6.53 -10.09
N PRO A 32 9.10 5.56 -11.02
CA PRO A 32 8.02 4.57 -10.98
C PRO A 32 7.93 3.76 -9.68
N LEU A 33 9.06 3.40 -9.08
CA LEU A 33 9.13 2.64 -7.82
C LEU A 33 8.55 3.43 -6.64
N VAL A 34 8.87 4.73 -6.56
CA VAL A 34 8.30 5.62 -5.54
C VAL A 34 6.78 5.74 -5.73
N ALA A 35 6.29 5.84 -6.96
CA ALA A 35 4.85 5.83 -7.23
C ALA A 35 4.18 4.49 -6.84
N LEU A 36 4.84 3.37 -7.13
CA LEU A 36 4.34 2.04 -6.80
C LEU A 36 4.28 1.80 -5.29
N THR A 37 5.32 2.19 -4.55
CA THR A 37 5.35 2.05 -3.08
C THR A 37 4.28 2.91 -2.41
N ASN A 38 3.96 4.09 -2.97
CA ASN A 38 2.79 4.86 -2.56
C ASN A 38 1.47 4.11 -2.81
N ALA A 39 1.29 3.48 -3.98
CA ALA A 39 0.10 2.67 -4.26
C ALA A 39 -0.04 1.45 -3.32
N ILE A 40 1.07 0.79 -2.98
CA ILE A 40 1.10 -0.35 -2.03
C ILE A 40 0.73 0.10 -0.61
N SER A 41 1.10 1.32 -0.22
CA SER A 41 0.71 1.88 1.09
C SER A 41 -0.82 1.95 1.30
N GLY A 42 -1.59 1.88 0.22
CA GLY A 42 -3.05 1.76 0.23
C GLY A 42 -3.61 0.53 0.96
N ILE A 43 -2.76 -0.42 1.40
CA ILE A 43 -3.13 -1.53 2.29
C ILE A 43 -3.86 -1.08 3.57
N ILE A 44 -3.71 0.19 3.97
CA ILE A 44 -4.49 0.83 5.03
C ILE A 44 -6.02 0.68 4.86
N ILE A 45 -6.50 0.42 3.65
CA ILE A 45 -7.92 0.16 3.37
C ILE A 45 -8.45 -1.03 4.17
N VAL A 46 -7.63 -2.04 4.47
CA VAL A 46 -8.02 -3.20 5.29
C VAL A 46 -8.38 -2.75 6.70
N GLY A 47 -7.56 -1.89 7.31
CA GLY A 47 -7.84 -1.33 8.62
C GLY A 47 -9.09 -0.43 8.61
N ALA A 48 -9.24 0.39 7.57
CA ALA A 48 -10.40 1.27 7.42
C ALA A 48 -11.72 0.49 7.31
N LEU A 49 -11.73 -0.63 6.57
CA LEU A 49 -12.90 -1.50 6.46
C LEU A 49 -13.23 -2.19 7.79
N LEU A 50 -12.22 -2.64 8.54
CA LEU A 50 -12.42 -3.23 9.86
C LEU A 50 -13.04 -2.25 10.85
N VAL A 51 -12.57 -1.00 10.89
CA VAL A 51 -13.12 0.03 11.79
C VAL A 51 -14.53 0.43 11.38
N THR A 52 -14.78 0.64 10.08
CA THR A 52 -16.12 1.00 9.57
C THR A 52 -17.15 -0.09 9.86
N GLY A 53 -16.76 -1.36 9.75
CA GLY A 53 -17.63 -2.51 10.03
C GLY A 53 -17.79 -2.86 11.51
N TYR A 54 -17.08 -2.19 12.42
CA TYR A 54 -17.09 -2.52 13.84
C TYR A 54 -18.28 -1.87 14.54
N GLN A 55 -19.34 -2.64 14.74
CA GLN A 55 -20.63 -2.16 15.28
C GLN A 55 -20.52 -1.55 16.69
N GLU A 56 -19.57 -2.00 17.51
CA GLU A 56 -19.37 -1.49 18.86
C GLU A 56 -18.51 -0.22 18.93
N ALA A 57 -17.97 0.25 17.79
CA ALA A 57 -17.10 1.43 17.73
C ALA A 57 -17.85 2.75 17.96
N GLY A 58 -19.18 2.74 17.79
CA GLY A 58 -20.04 3.91 17.83
C GLY A 58 -20.01 4.76 16.56
N THR A 59 -20.96 5.69 16.46
CA THR A 59 -21.23 6.48 15.24
C THR A 59 -20.04 7.34 14.79
N ALA A 60 -19.22 7.83 15.72
CA ALA A 60 -18.03 8.61 15.37
C ALA A 60 -17.00 7.77 14.59
N ALA A 61 -16.73 6.55 15.05
CA ALA A 61 -15.78 5.65 14.39
C ALA A 61 -16.28 5.18 13.02
N GLU A 62 -17.59 4.99 12.85
CA GLU A 62 -18.21 4.70 11.55
C GLU A 62 -17.99 5.86 10.55
N ILE A 63 -18.21 7.10 10.98
CA ILE A 63 -18.00 8.28 10.12
C ILE A 63 -16.52 8.42 9.73
N PHE A 64 -15.61 8.32 10.70
CA PHE A 64 -14.17 8.36 10.41
C PHE A 64 -13.72 7.17 9.55
N GLY A 65 -14.29 5.99 9.78
CA GLY A 65 -14.07 4.80 8.97
C GLY A 65 -14.48 5.01 7.52
N PHE A 66 -15.66 5.60 7.27
CA PHE A 66 -16.12 5.94 5.94
C PHE A 66 -15.14 6.86 5.20
N PHE A 67 -14.68 7.95 5.85
CA PHE A 67 -13.66 8.83 5.26
C PHE A 67 -12.32 8.13 5.07
N ALA A 68 -11.92 7.25 5.98
CA ALA A 68 -10.70 6.47 5.85
C ALA A 68 -10.77 5.53 4.65
N VAL A 69 -11.90 4.84 4.42
CA VAL A 69 -12.11 3.98 3.24
C VAL A 69 -12.08 4.81 1.95
N LEU A 70 -12.72 5.99 1.94
CA LEU A 70 -12.73 6.89 0.79
C LEU A 70 -11.31 7.37 0.43
N LEU A 71 -10.55 7.85 1.41
CA LEU A 71 -9.19 8.34 1.19
C LEU A 71 -8.23 7.20 0.80
N ALA A 72 -8.35 6.03 1.45
CA ALA A 72 -7.56 4.86 1.10
C ALA A 72 -7.85 4.39 -0.33
N SER A 73 -9.12 4.42 -0.74
CA SER A 73 -9.52 4.08 -2.11
C SER A 73 -8.88 5.04 -3.12
N ILE A 74 -8.91 6.36 -2.87
CA ILE A 74 -8.25 7.35 -3.74
C ILE A 74 -6.75 7.07 -3.87
N ASN A 75 -6.08 6.73 -2.77
CA ASN A 75 -4.66 6.38 -2.79
C ASN A 75 -4.38 5.12 -3.64
N VAL A 76 -5.16 4.05 -3.45
CA VAL A 76 -5.04 2.79 -4.21
C VAL A 76 -5.26 3.06 -5.70
N PHE A 77 -6.43 3.59 -6.08
CA PHE A 77 -6.78 3.77 -7.49
C PHE A 77 -5.85 4.79 -8.17
N GLY A 78 -5.58 5.92 -7.54
CA GLY A 78 -4.69 6.95 -8.07
C GLY A 78 -3.25 6.45 -8.19
N GLY A 79 -2.74 5.79 -7.15
CA GLY A 79 -1.39 5.24 -7.12
C GLY A 79 -1.14 4.20 -8.21
N PHE A 80 -2.03 3.23 -8.36
CA PHE A 80 -1.89 2.20 -9.39
C PHE A 80 -2.09 2.75 -10.81
N LEU A 81 -3.02 3.68 -11.02
CA LEU A 81 -3.24 4.30 -12.34
C LEU A 81 -2.04 5.13 -12.80
N VAL A 82 -1.47 5.94 -11.92
CA VAL A 82 -0.27 6.74 -12.21
C VAL A 82 0.93 5.84 -12.46
N THR A 83 1.13 4.82 -11.61
CA THR A 83 2.23 3.86 -11.79
C THR A 83 2.13 3.12 -13.13
N ASN A 84 0.93 2.69 -13.51
CA ASN A 84 0.71 2.04 -14.80
C ASN A 84 1.03 2.98 -15.98
N ARG A 85 0.63 4.26 -15.91
CA ARG A 85 1.00 5.26 -16.92
C ARG A 85 2.51 5.46 -17.00
N MET A 86 3.20 5.51 -15.85
CA MET A 86 4.66 5.63 -15.82
C MET A 86 5.37 4.43 -16.45
N LEU A 87 4.95 3.21 -16.09
CA LEU A 87 5.52 1.98 -16.64
C LEU A 87 5.20 1.80 -18.13
N ALA A 88 4.06 2.29 -18.60
CA ALA A 88 3.70 2.25 -20.02
C ALA A 88 4.67 3.07 -20.89
N MET A 89 5.31 4.12 -20.35
CA MET A 89 6.33 4.89 -21.07
C MET A 89 7.61 4.10 -21.36
N PHE A 90 7.87 3.02 -20.63
CA PHE A 90 9.02 2.13 -20.85
C PHE A 90 8.73 0.99 -21.83
N LYS A 91 7.45 0.78 -22.20
CA LYS A 91 7.10 -0.23 -23.21
C LYS A 91 7.43 0.31 -24.61
N LYS A 92 8.18 -0.47 -25.40
CA LYS A 92 8.35 -0.16 -26.83
C LYS A 92 6.98 -0.07 -27.48
N LYS A 93 6.72 1.03 -28.18
CA LYS A 93 5.54 1.20 -29.02
C LYS A 93 5.55 0.07 -30.06
N GLN A 94 4.58 -0.85 -30.00
CA GLN A 94 4.33 -1.79 -31.08
C GLN A 94 4.04 -0.94 -32.33
N LYS A 95 4.76 -1.19 -33.42
CA LYS A 95 4.57 -0.49 -34.70
C LYS A 95 3.23 -0.87 -35.30
#